data_AF-A0A6I3CV80-F1
#
_entry.id   AF-A0A6I3CV80-F1
#
_cell.length_a   1.000
_cell.length_b   1.000
_cell.length_c   1.000
_cell.angle_alpha   90.00
_cell.angle_beta   90.00
_cell.angle_gamma   90.00
#
_symmetry.space_group_name_H-M   'P 1'
#
loop_
_entity.id
_entity.type
_entity.pdbx_description
1 polymer ?
#
loop_
_entity_poly.entity_id
_entity_poly.type
_entity_poly.pdbx_seq_one_letter_code
_entity_poly.pdbx_strand_id
1 'polypeptide(L)'
;MSLVRELTDSDKSQWDPLWQGYLQFYETKLSQEQSELTWKRLLDPTYNLHCMVAVLEDKIEGITHYSFQTSTWAPNSYVYLEDLFVSPNVRGKGLGRLLIDA
;
A
#
# COMPACT_ATOMS: atom_id res chain seq x y z
N MET A 1 16.68 11.37 0.40
CA MET A 1 15.41 12.14 0.33
C MET A 1 14.26 11.14 0.34
N SER A 2 13.15 11.46 0.98
CA SER A 2 11.95 10.61 0.97
C SER A 2 10.79 11.32 0.30
N LEU A 3 9.98 10.59 -0.48
CA LEU A 3 8.74 11.09 -1.09
C LEU A 3 7.66 10.01 -1.04
N VAL A 4 6.40 10.43 -1.15
CA VAL A 4 5.26 9.53 -1.31
C VAL A 4 4.63 9.80 -2.67
N ARG A 5 4.27 8.73 -3.38
CA ARG A 5 3.63 8.80 -4.71
C ARG A 5 2.70 7.62 -4.91
N GLU A 6 1.85 7.72 -5.93
CA GLU A 6 1.07 6.58 -6.41
C GLU A 6 1.99 5.46 -6.94
N LEU A 7 1.50 4.23 -6.80
CA LEU A 7 2.12 3.03 -7.36
C LEU A 7 2.00 3.03 -8.90
N THR A 8 3.02 2.50 -9.58
CA THR A 8 3.03 2.30 -11.05
C THR A 8 3.28 0.84 -11.40
N ASP A 9 3.07 0.48 -12.66
CA ASP A 9 3.31 -0.88 -13.18
C ASP A 9 4.76 -1.35 -13.01
N SER A 10 5.72 -0.42 -13.05
CA SER A 10 7.15 -0.68 -12.87
C SER A 10 7.55 -1.08 -11.45
N ASP A 11 6.68 -0.87 -10.46
CA ASP A 11 7.01 -1.02 -9.04
C ASP A 11 6.82 -2.46 -8.50
N LYS A 12 6.31 -3.40 -9.31
CA LYS A 12 5.93 -4.75 -8.86
C LYS A 12 7.03 -5.45 -8.07
N SER A 13 8.27 -5.37 -8.56
CA SER A 13 9.43 -6.04 -7.97
C SER A 13 9.83 -5.46 -6.59
N GLN A 14 9.45 -4.22 -6.30
CA GLN A 14 9.70 -3.57 -5.01
C GLN A 14 8.48 -3.65 -4.07
N TRP A 15 7.28 -3.65 -4.64
CA TRP A 15 6.02 -3.79 -3.90
C TRP A 15 5.86 -5.21 -3.31
N ASP A 16 6.10 -6.26 -4.11
CA ASP A 16 5.80 -7.64 -3.69
C ASP A 16 6.56 -8.05 -2.41
N PRO A 17 7.87 -7.78 -2.23
CA PRO A 17 8.56 -8.08 -0.98
C PRO A 17 7.95 -7.38 0.25
N LEU A 18 7.43 -6.16 0.10
CA LEU A 18 6.76 -5.43 1.17
C LEU A 18 5.39 -6.03 1.48
N TRP A 19 4.64 -6.42 0.44
CA TRP A 19 3.37 -7.12 0.59
C TRP A 19 3.56 -8.48 1.29
N GLN A 20 4.54 -9.28 0.87
CA GLN A 20 4.88 -10.54 1.56
C GLN A 20 5.33 -10.28 3.01
N GLY A 21 6.08 -9.21 3.26
CA GLY A 21 6.48 -8.79 4.60
C GLY A 21 5.29 -8.43 5.50
N TYR A 22 4.27 -7.79 4.94
CA TYR A 22 3.01 -7.49 5.63
C TYR A 22 2.23 -8.76 5.97
N LEU A 23 2.06 -9.68 5.00
CA LEU A 23 1.41 -10.97 5.21
C LEU A 23 2.14 -11.80 6.28
N GLN A 24 3.47 -11.83 6.23
CA GLN A 24 4.29 -12.50 7.23
C GLN A 24 4.11 -11.90 8.63
N PHE A 25 4.06 -10.56 8.75
CA PHE A 25 3.83 -9.88 10.03
C PHE A 25 2.47 -10.25 10.64
N TYR A 26 1.44 -10.40 9.82
CA TYR A 26 0.11 -10.86 10.24
C TYR A 26 -0.04 -12.39 10.28
N GLU A 27 1.05 -13.14 10.18
CA GLU A 27 1.07 -14.61 10.19
C GLU A 27 0.09 -15.25 9.19
N THR A 28 -0.15 -14.55 8.09
CA THR A 28 -1.15 -14.89 7.08
C THR A 28 -0.47 -15.38 5.82
N LYS A 29 -1.12 -16.31 5.10
CA LYS A 29 -0.67 -16.79 3.79
C LYS A 29 -1.82 -16.67 2.81
N LEU A 30 -1.57 -15.94 1.74
CA LEU A 30 -2.44 -15.90 0.57
C LEU A 30 -1.81 -16.69 -0.57
N SER A 31 -2.63 -17.17 -1.50
CA SER A 31 -2.11 -17.79 -2.70
C SER A 31 -1.36 -16.76 -3.56
N GLN A 32 -0.43 -17.24 -4.38
CA GLN A 32 0.22 -16.41 -5.38
C GLN A 32 -0.81 -15.77 -6.33
N GLU A 33 -1.84 -16.52 -6.73
CA GLU A 33 -2.95 -16.03 -7.55
C GLU A 33 -3.67 -14.85 -6.90
N GLN A 34 -3.93 -14.91 -5.59
CA GLN A 34 -4.57 -13.82 -4.88
C GLN A 34 -3.68 -12.57 -4.82
N SER A 35 -2.37 -12.73 -4.60
CA SER A 35 -1.43 -11.60 -4.61
C SER A 35 -1.30 -10.97 -6.00
N GLU A 36 -1.29 -11.80 -7.06
CA GLU A 36 -1.32 -11.34 -8.45
C GLU A 36 -2.62 -10.61 -8.79
N LEU A 37 -3.77 -11.08 -8.28
CA LEU A 37 -5.05 -10.40 -8.44
C LEU A 37 -5.06 -9.04 -7.73
N THR A 38 -4.53 -8.96 -6.50
CA THR A 38 -4.36 -7.69 -5.78
C THR A 38 -3.51 -6.73 -6.61
N TRP A 39 -2.35 -7.17 -7.12
CA TRP A 39 -1.50 -6.36 -7.99
C TRP A 39 -2.24 -5.81 -9.21
N LYS A 40 -2.99 -6.67 -9.93
CA LYS A 40 -3.78 -6.25 -11.10
C LYS A 40 -4.83 -5.20 -10.74
N ARG A 41 -5.50 -5.34 -9.59
CA ARG A 41 -6.52 -4.40 -9.11
C ARG A 41 -5.93 -3.05 -8.74
N LEU A 42 -4.73 -3.02 -8.16
CA LEU A 42 -4.02 -1.77 -7.85
C LEU A 42 -3.65 -0.95 -9.09
N LEU A 43 -3.52 -1.60 -10.26
CA LEU A 43 -3.25 -0.96 -11.55
C LEU A 43 -4.52 -0.66 -12.35
N ASP A 44 -5.68 -1.14 -11.91
CA ASP A 44 -6.95 -0.93 -12.60
C ASP A 44 -7.62 0.36 -12.07
N PRO A 45 -7.67 1.45 -12.86
CA PRO A 45 -8.25 2.71 -12.41
C PRO A 45 -9.76 2.64 -12.19
N THR A 46 -10.42 1.56 -12.62
CA THR A 46 -11.86 1.34 -12.40
C THR A 46 -12.15 0.55 -11.13
N TYR A 47 -11.13 -0.07 -10.54
CA TYR A 47 -11.25 -0.80 -9.29
C TYR A 47 -11.00 0.11 -8.10
N ASN A 48 -11.87 0.07 -7.09
CA ASN A 48 -11.77 0.89 -5.88
C ASN A 48 -10.75 0.31 -4.88
N LEU A 49 -9.50 0.20 -5.31
CA LEU A 49 -8.37 -0.19 -4.48
C LEU A 49 -7.13 0.56 -4.96
N HIS A 50 -6.52 1.31 -4.06
CA HIS A 50 -5.43 2.22 -4.38
C HIS A 50 -4.19 1.88 -3.55
N CYS A 51 -3.01 2.28 -4.04
CA CYS A 51 -1.76 2.14 -3.31
C CYS A 51 -0.91 3.42 -3.39
N MET A 52 -0.46 3.90 -2.23
CA MET A 52 0.66 4.85 -2.16
C MET A 52 1.92 4.13 -1.70
N VAL A 53 3.06 4.55 -2.24
CA VAL A 53 4.38 4.04 -1.89
C VAL A 53 5.25 5.12 -1.28
N ALA A 54 5.98 4.78 -0.23
CA ALA A 54 7.01 5.63 0.37
C ALA A 54 8.36 5.25 -0.22
N VAL A 55 8.96 6.17 -0.97
CA VAL A 55 10.27 6.00 -1.58
C VAL A 55 11.31 6.66 -0.68
N LEU A 56 12.37 5.94 -0.33
CA LEU A 56 13.54 6.43 0.37
C LEU A 56 14.78 6.02 -0.42
N GLU A 57 15.58 7.00 -0.85
CA GLU A 57 16.82 6.75 -1.61
C GLU A 57 16.57 5.86 -2.86
N ASP A 58 15.57 6.25 -3.65
CA ASP A 58 15.12 5.58 -4.89
C ASP A 58 14.56 4.16 -4.73
N LYS A 59 14.38 3.70 -3.49
CA LYS A 59 13.78 2.42 -3.17
C LYS A 59 12.43 2.59 -2.48
N ILE A 60 11.44 1.82 -2.89
CA ILE A 60 10.17 1.73 -2.17
C ILE A 60 10.43 0.98 -0.87
N GLU A 61 10.21 1.65 0.26
CA GLU A 61 10.44 1.12 1.60
C GLU A 61 9.15 1.09 2.45
N GLY A 62 8.03 1.54 1.90
CA GLY A 62 6.73 1.40 2.53
C GLY A 62 5.59 1.43 1.52
N ILE A 63 4.49 0.77 1.87
CA ILE A 63 3.26 0.68 1.09
C ILE A 63 2.07 0.97 1.99
N THR A 64 1.01 1.49 1.38
CA THR A 64 -0.33 1.46 1.97
C THR A 64 -1.36 1.11 0.92
N HIS A 65 -2.35 0.30 1.31
CA HIS A 65 -3.52 -0.01 0.48
C HIS A 65 -4.75 0.62 1.10
N TYR A 66 -5.59 1.24 0.27
CA TYR A 66 -6.81 1.90 0.74
C TYR A 66 -7.92 1.89 -0.31
N SER A 67 -9.15 2.12 0.13
CA SER A 67 -10.32 2.25 -0.73
C SER A 67 -11.25 3.36 -0.22
N PHE A 68 -12.08 3.90 -1.11
CA PHE A 68 -13.09 4.90 -0.73
C PHE A 68 -14.42 4.22 -0.44
N GLN A 69 -15.00 4.50 0.73
CA GLN A 69 -16.25 3.91 1.19
C GLN A 69 -17.35 4.96 1.29
N THR A 70 -18.50 4.68 0.68
CA THR A 70 -19.70 5.53 0.81
C THR A 70 -20.40 5.30 2.15
N SER A 71 -21.11 6.31 2.65
CA SER A 71 -21.85 6.23 3.91
C SER A 71 -23.31 6.59 3.71
N THR A 72 -24.23 5.82 4.32
CA THR A 72 -25.63 6.22 4.45
C THR A 72 -25.87 7.18 5.62
N TRP A 73 -24.84 7.40 6.45
CA TRP A 73 -24.91 8.18 7.70
C TRP A 73 -24.11 9.48 7.64
N ALA A 74 -23.42 9.75 6.54
CA ALA A 74 -22.65 10.97 6.36
C ALA A 74 -22.72 11.49 4.94
N PRO A 75 -22.60 12.82 4.76
CA PRO A 75 -22.65 13.43 3.43
C PRO A 75 -21.40 13.13 2.59
N ASN A 76 -20.27 12.80 3.22
CA ASN A 76 -19.00 12.54 2.55
C ASN A 76 -18.63 11.05 2.64
N SER A 77 -17.87 10.57 1.66
CA SER A 77 -17.22 9.26 1.71
C SER A 77 -16.05 9.27 2.70
N TYR A 78 -15.62 8.08 3.11
CA TYR A 78 -14.46 7.88 3.98
C TYR A 78 -13.36 7.10 3.26
N VAL A 79 -12.14 7.22 3.75
CA VAL A 79 -11.04 6.35 3.35
C VAL A 79 -10.99 5.17 4.32
N TYR A 80 -11.06 3.96 3.79
CA TYR A 80 -10.72 2.75 4.53
C TYR A 80 -9.24 2.42 4.26
N LEU A 81 -8.41 2.61 5.28
CA LEU A 81 -7.01 2.20 5.27
C LEU A 81 -6.95 0.70 5.57
N GLU A 82 -6.68 -0.11 4.56
CA GLU A 82 -6.68 -1.57 4.67
C GLU A 82 -5.33 -2.07 5.18
N ASP A 83 -4.25 -1.65 4.52
CA ASP A 83 -2.90 -2.10 4.84
C ASP A 83 -1.95 -0.90 4.98
N LEU A 84 -1.05 -0.97 5.96
CA LEU A 84 0.06 -0.03 6.12
C LEU A 84 1.32 -0.79 6.56
N PHE A 85 2.36 -0.76 5.74
CA PHE A 85 3.60 -1.47 6.02
C PHE A 85 4.83 -0.65 5.66
N VAL A 86 5.83 -0.69 6.55
CA VAL A 86 7.17 -0.13 6.31
C VAL A 86 8.20 -1.23 6.54
N SER A 87 9.13 -1.34 5.61
CA SER A 87 10.30 -2.21 5.65
C SER A 87 10.98 -2.15 7.02
N PRO A 88 11.21 -3.30 7.69
CA PRO A 88 11.74 -3.34 9.05
C PRO A 88 13.04 -2.55 9.25
N ASN A 89 13.90 -2.53 8.23
CA ASN A 89 15.24 -1.91 8.29
C ASN A 89 15.21 -0.38 8.38
N VAL A 90 14.08 0.25 8.06
CA VAL A 90 13.94 1.72 8.05
C VAL A 90 12.78 2.22 8.90
N ARG A 91 12.23 1.36 9.78
CA ARG A 91 11.23 1.78 10.77
C ARG A 91 11.81 2.82 11.73
N GLY A 92 10.94 3.66 12.29
CA GLY A 92 11.34 4.80 13.13
C GLY A 92 11.81 6.04 12.36
N LYS A 93 11.86 5.99 11.02
CA LYS A 93 12.24 7.14 10.16
C LYS A 93 11.05 7.97 9.65
N GLY A 94 9.84 7.77 10.20
CA GLY A 94 8.66 8.56 9.84
C GLY A 94 7.94 8.20 8.53
N LEU A 95 8.40 7.20 7.77
CA LEU A 95 7.78 6.82 6.48
C LEU A 95 6.29 6.44 6.60
N GLY A 96 5.89 5.76 7.68
CA GLY A 96 4.48 5.44 7.92
C GLY A 96 3.61 6.68 8.15
N ARG A 97 4.15 7.72 8.79
CA ARG A 97 3.45 9.00 8.97
C ARG A 97 3.27 9.70 7.62
N LEU A 98 4.31 9.70 6.79
CA LEU A 98 4.24 10.26 5.43
C LEU A 98 3.18 9.57 4.57
N LEU A 99 3.04 8.24 4.66
CA LEU A 99 1.99 7.50 3.95
C LEU A 99 0.58 7.90 4.41
N ILE A 100 0.39 8.20 5.70
CA ILE A 100 -0.90 8.63 6.24
C ILE A 100 -1.22 10.09 5.87
N ASP A 101 -0.20 10.94 5.73
CA ASP A 101 -0.37 12.36 5.40
C ASP A 101 -0.59 12.63 3.90
N ALA A 102 -0.28 11.66 3.02
CA ALA A 102 -0.42 11.76 1.58
C ALA A 102 -1.88 11.63 1.12
#